data_AF-A0A6P0SLV4-F1
#
_entry.id   AF-A0A6P0SLV4-F1
#
_cell.length_a   1.000
_cell.length_b   1.000
_cell.length_c   1.000
_cell.angle_alpha   90.00
_cell.angle_beta   90.00
_cell.angle_gamma   90.00
#
_symmetry.space_group_name_H-M   'P 1'
#
loop_
_entity.id
_entity.type
_entity.pdbx_description
1 polymer ?
#
loop_
_entity_poly.entity_id
_entity_poly.type
_entity_poly.pdbx_seq_one_letter_code
_entity_poly.pdbx_strand_id
1 'polypeptide(L)'
;MDTMNIALPSEMKEFIQAQVAVGGYSSASEYIRELIRADQKQKTRYALEMEILKGLSSPEPTPMTAQDWEDIRANIRQRFDQSGK
;
A
#
# COMPACT_ATOMS: atom_id res chain seq x y z
N MET A 1 -15.12 -12.60 12.21
CA MET A 1 -14.41 -11.35 12.54
C MET A 1 -13.61 -11.65 13.78
N ASP A 2 -12.32 -11.38 13.74
CA ASP A 2 -11.47 -11.54 14.92
C ASP A 2 -11.53 -10.28 15.77
N THR A 3 -11.54 -10.45 17.09
CA THR A 3 -11.61 -9.35 18.04
C THR A 3 -10.22 -8.88 18.41
N MET A 4 -10.02 -7.55 18.44
CA MET A 4 -8.79 -6.92 18.92
C MET A 4 -9.15 -5.89 19.98
N ASN A 5 -8.55 -6.02 21.17
CA ASN A 5 -8.70 -5.05 22.25
C ASN A 5 -7.59 -4.00 22.16
N ILE A 6 -7.97 -2.73 22.21
CA ILE A 6 -7.04 -1.60 22.10
C ILE A 6 -7.26 -0.69 23.31
N ALA A 7 -6.20 -0.41 24.06
CA ALA A 7 -6.22 0.60 25.11
C ALA A 7 -6.01 1.98 24.48
N LEU A 8 -6.89 2.93 24.80
CA LEU A 8 -6.84 4.29 24.30
C LEU A 8 -6.93 5.28 25.47
N PRO A 9 -6.18 6.39 25.43
CA PRO A 9 -6.42 7.52 26.33
C PRO A 9 -7.87 8.01 26.24
N SER A 10 -8.40 8.56 27.34
CA SER A 10 -9.80 9.03 27.42
C SER A 10 -10.15 10.01 26.30
N GLU A 11 -9.24 10.94 26.01
CA GLU A 11 -9.42 11.94 24.95
C GLU A 11 -9.61 11.31 23.56
N MET A 12 -8.85 10.25 23.25
CA MET A 12 -8.99 9.54 21.97
C MET A 12 -10.30 8.76 21.89
N LYS A 13 -10.75 8.19 23.02
CA LYS A 13 -12.04 7.51 23.10
C LYS A 13 -13.20 8.48 22.85
N GLU A 14 -13.18 9.63 23.51
CA GLU A 14 -14.19 10.69 23.33
C GLU A 14 -14.21 11.20 21.89
N PHE A 15 -13.04 11.42 21.30
CA PHE A 15 -12.93 11.79 19.90
C PHE A 15 -13.59 10.76 18.97
N ILE A 16 -13.28 9.47 19.14
CA ILE A 16 -13.89 8.40 18.32
C ILE A 16 -15.40 8.37 18.52
N GLN A 17 -15.91 8.53 19.74
CA GLN A 17 -17.35 8.55 20.00
C GLN A 17 -18.04 9.72 19.31
N ALA A 18 -17.43 10.91 19.30
CA ALA A 18 -17.93 12.06 18.56
C ALA A 18 -17.95 11.80 17.04
N GLN A 19 -16.90 11.18 16.50
CA GLN A 19 -16.84 10.81 15.08
C GLN A 19 -17.92 9.79 14.70
N VAL A 20 -18.21 8.82 15.58
CA VAL A 20 -19.31 7.87 15.37
C VAL A 20 -20.66 8.58 15.35
N ALA A 21 -20.90 9.49 16.30
CA ALA A 21 -22.16 10.22 16.40
C ALA A 21 -22.43 11.16 15.22
N VAL A 22 -21.39 11.80 14.68
CA VAL A 22 -21.51 12.78 13.58
C VAL A 22 -21.35 12.13 12.20
N GLY A 23 -20.47 11.12 12.08
CA GLY A 23 -20.02 10.55 10.82
C GLY A 23 -20.90 9.42 10.27
N GLY A 24 -22.04 9.12 10.91
CA GLY A 24 -22.95 8.07 10.45
C GLY A 24 -22.43 6.64 10.62
N TYR A 25 -21.39 6.44 11.43
CA TYR A 25 -20.87 5.10 11.72
C TYR A 25 -21.77 4.41 12.74
N SER A 26 -21.95 3.10 12.61
CA SER A 26 -22.72 2.28 13.54
C SER A 26 -21.93 1.88 14.79
N SER A 27 -20.60 1.97 14.75
CA SER A 27 -19.74 1.62 15.89
C SER A 27 -18.34 2.24 15.79
N ALA A 28 -17.64 2.31 16.93
CA ALA A 28 -16.22 2.65 16.97
C ALA A 28 -15.36 1.69 16.13
N SER A 29 -15.68 0.40 16.12
CA SER A 29 -14.98 -0.59 15.30
C SER A 29 -15.13 -0.33 13.80
N GLU A 30 -16.28 0.18 13.37
CA GLU A 30 -16.47 0.58 11.97
C GLU A 30 -15.60 1.78 11.61
N TYR A 31 -15.62 2.84 12.42
CA TYR A 31 -14.77 4.00 12.24
C TYR A 31 -13.29 3.64 12.17
N ILE A 32 -12.80 2.82 13.11
CA ILE A 32 -11.41 2.36 13.13
C ILE A 32 -11.07 1.53 11.88
N ARG A 33 -11.96 0.66 11.40
CA ARG A 33 -11.71 -0.09 10.16
C ARG A 33 -11.56 0.82 8.95
N GLU A 34 -12.37 1.86 8.84
CA GLU A 34 -12.24 2.84 7.76
C GLU A 34 -10.92 3.61 7.85
N LEU A 35 -10.50 4.03 9.06
CA LEU A 35 -9.19 4.65 9.25
C LEU A 35 -8.03 3.72 8.85
N ILE A 36 -8.11 2.43 9.17
CA ILE A 36 -7.10 1.45 8.76
C ILE A 36 -7.05 1.32 7.24
N ARG A 37 -8.20 1.25 6.56
CA ARG A 37 -8.24 1.19 5.08
C ARG A 37 -7.67 2.46 4.46
N ALA A 38 -7.97 3.63 5.03
CA ALA A 38 -7.42 4.89 4.58
C ALA A 38 -5.89 4.93 4.74
N ASP A 39 -5.35 4.48 5.89
CA ASP A 39 -3.91 4.37 6.14
C ASP A 39 -3.24 3.38 5.16
N GLN A 40 -3.85 2.22 4.93
CA GLN A 40 -3.35 1.25 3.93
C GLN A 40 -3.29 1.89 2.54
N LYS A 41 -4.36 2.54 2.09
CA LYS A 41 -4.40 3.23 0.80
C LYS A 41 -3.34 4.33 0.71
N GLN A 42 -3.14 5.09 1.78
CA GLN A 42 -2.12 6.13 1.87
C GLN A 42 -0.72 5.53 1.71
N LYS A 43 -0.42 4.44 2.43
CA LYS A 43 0.88 3.75 2.36
C LYS A 43 1.13 3.14 0.99
N THR A 44 0.13 2.52 0.36
CA THR A 44 0.25 2.01 -1.01
C THR A 44 0.55 3.13 -2.00
N ARG A 45 -0.14 4.28 -1.86
CA ARG A 45 0.13 5.44 -2.72
C ARG A 45 1.56 5.95 -2.53
N TYR A 46 2.00 6.12 -1.29
CA TYR A 46 3.36 6.55 -0.99
C TYR A 46 4.41 5.58 -1.56
N ALA A 47 4.20 4.28 -1.43
CA ALA A 47 5.09 3.28 -2.01
C ALA A 47 5.19 3.43 -3.54
N LEU A 48 4.07 3.65 -4.23
CA LEU A 48 4.06 3.91 -5.68
C LEU A 48 4.80 5.20 -6.04
N GLU A 49 4.56 6.30 -5.30
CA GLU A 49 5.25 7.57 -5.49
C GLU A 49 6.77 7.42 -5.35
N MET A 50 7.23 6.61 -4.38
CA MET A 50 8.64 6.32 -4.21
C MET A 50 9.25 5.53 -5.38
N GLU A 51 8.53 4.57 -5.96
CA GLU A 51 9.01 3.85 -7.15
C GLU A 51 9.07 4.76 -8.39
N ILE A 52 8.11 5.68 -8.54
CA ILE A 52 8.15 6.70 -9.61
C ILE A 52 9.37 7.61 -9.42
N LEU A 53 9.62 8.09 -8.21
CA LEU A 53 10.79 8.92 -7.91
C LEU A 53 12.10 8.19 -8.23
N LYS A 54 12.21 6.89 -7.92
CA LYS A 54 13.36 6.08 -8.32
C LYS A 54 13.55 6.08 -9.84
N GLY A 55 12.46 5.89 -10.60
CA GLY A 55 12.49 5.96 -12.06
C GLY A 55 12.92 7.33 -12.59
N LEU A 56 12.41 8.43 -12.01
CA LEU A 56 12.80 9.79 -12.39
C LEU A 56 14.25 10.12 -12.04
N SER A 57 14.79 9.53 -10.97
CA SER A 57 16.20 9.65 -10.60
C SER A 57 17.12 8.69 -11.35
N SER A 58 16.56 7.82 -12.20
CA SER A 58 17.34 6.86 -12.98
C SER A 58 18.06 7.54 -14.15
N PRO A 59 19.03 6.87 -14.78
CA PRO A 59 19.69 7.38 -15.98
C PRO A 59 18.70 7.73 -17.10
N GLU A 60 19.18 8.50 -18.08
CA GLU A 60 18.37 8.97 -19.21
C GLU A 60 17.61 7.79 -19.87
N PRO A 61 16.28 7.91 -20.06
CA PRO A 61 15.49 6.84 -20.64
C PRO A 61 15.86 6.63 -22.11
N THR A 62 16.05 5.37 -22.50
CA THR A 62 16.21 4.97 -23.91
C THR A 62 14.88 4.45 -24.48
N PRO A 63 14.63 4.57 -25.79
CA PRO A 63 13.46 3.94 -26.42
C PRO A 63 13.46 2.43 -26.19
N MET A 64 12.32 1.89 -25.77
CA MET A 64 12.13 0.45 -25.60
C MET A 64 11.97 -0.22 -26.97
N THR A 65 12.92 -1.06 -27.35
CA THR A 65 12.95 -1.79 -28.63
C THR A 65 12.37 -3.19 -28.52
N ALA A 66 12.12 -3.84 -29.66
CA ALA A 66 11.71 -5.24 -29.68
C ALA A 66 12.79 -6.18 -29.10
N GLN A 67 14.07 -5.87 -29.32
CA GLN A 67 15.19 -6.64 -28.79
C GLN A 67 15.25 -6.54 -27.27
N ASP A 68 15.04 -5.34 -26.70
CA ASP A 68 15.00 -5.15 -25.24
C ASP A 68 13.94 -6.06 -24.59
N TRP A 69 12.76 -6.18 -25.22
CA TRP A 69 11.70 -7.08 -24.75
C TRP A 69 12.08 -8.56 -24.84
N GLU A 70 12.79 -8.97 -25.89
CA GLU A 70 13.30 -10.34 -26.02
C GLU A 70 14.33 -10.65 -24.94
N ASP A 71 15.28 -9.74 -24.73
CA ASP A 71 16.35 -9.87 -23.74
C ASP A 71 15.78 -9.92 -22.32
N ILE A 72 14.80 -9.05 -21.98
CA ILE A 72 14.10 -9.09 -20.69
C ILE A 72 13.44 -10.44 -20.46
N ARG A 73 12.73 -10.99 -21.46
CA ARG A 73 12.05 -12.29 -21.32
C ARG A 73 13.04 -13.45 -21.20
N ALA A 74 14.12 -13.44 -21.97
CA ALA A 74 15.18 -14.45 -21.89
C ALA A 74 15.83 -14.45 -20.50
N ASN A 75 16.16 -13.27 -19.98
CA ASN A 75 16.72 -13.10 -18.63
C ASN A 75 15.80 -13.63 -17.53
N ILE A 76 14.49 -13.35 -17.62
CA ILE A 76 13.51 -13.87 -16.66
C ILE A 76 13.47 -15.40 -16.70
N ARG A 77 13.36 -16.01 -17.88
CA ARG A 77 13.36 -17.48 -18.04
C ARG A 77 14.61 -18.13 -17.44
N GLN A 78 15.79 -17.58 -17.75
CA GLN A 78 17.06 -18.08 -17.22
C GLN A 78 17.11 -18.02 -15.68
N ARG A 79 16.60 -16.93 -15.07
CA ARG A 79 16.53 -16.82 -13.60
C ARG A 79 15.56 -17.83 -12.99
N PHE A 80 14.44 -18.12 -13.64
CA PHE A 80 13.51 -19.15 -13.19
C PHE A 80 14.13 -20.55 -13.28
N ASP A 81 14.82 -20.88 -14.37
CA ASP A 81 15.49 -22.17 -14.55
C ASP A 81 16.62 -22.37 -13.52
N GLN A 82 17.32 -21.30 -13.13
CA GLN A 82 18.37 -21.32 -12.12
C GLN A 82 17.85 -21.33 -10.67
N SER A 83 16.62 -20.85 -10.44
CA SER A 83 16.04 -20.74 -9.09
C SER A 83 15.33 -22.01 -8.61
N GLY A 84 15.27 -23.06 -9.44
CA GLY A 84 14.96 -24.44 -9.02
C GLY A 84 13.92 -24.58 -7.91
N LYS A 85 12.71 -24.07 -8.15
CA LYS A 85 11.48 -24.44 -7.45
C LYS A 85 10.45 -24.89 -8.46
#